data_AF-A0A2M6ZXM1-F1
#
_entry.id   AF-A0A2M6ZXM1-F1
#
_cell.length_a   1.000
_cell.length_b   1.000
_cell.length_c   1.000
_cell.angle_alpha   90.00
_cell.angle_beta   90.00
_cell.angle_gamma   90.00
#
_symmetry.space_group_name_H-M   'P 1'
#
loop_
_entity.id
_entity.type
_entity.pdbx_description
1 polymer ?
#
loop_
_entity_poly.entity_id
_entity_poly.type
_entity_poly.pdbx_seq_one_letter_code
_entity_poly.pdbx_strand_id
1 'polypeptide(L)'
;MIRVKSTNLKSLAEVKAFGYIDRESILKERFVEINDREAYEVIFKQYPDRKAKWVIFLANDKEYAIECYTTEDLYIAPEEIFDHVIGSFIIK
;
A
#
# COMPACT_ATOMS: atom_id res chain seq x y z
N MET A 1 5.21 1.13 8.43
CA MET A 1 6.38 0.30 8.03
C MET A 1 6.68 0.59 6.57
N ILE A 2 7.95 0.67 6.20
CA ILE A 2 8.36 0.80 4.79
C ILE A 2 9.20 -0.43 4.44
N ARG A 3 8.88 -1.11 3.34
CA ARG A 3 9.64 -2.25 2.82
C ARG A 3 10.11 -1.92 1.41
N VAL A 4 11.37 -2.23 1.13
CA VAL A 4 11.95 -2.09 -0.21
C VAL A 4 12.60 -3.41 -0.58
N LYS A 5 12.28 -3.94 -1.75
CA LYS A 5 12.88 -5.18 -2.26
C LYS A 5 13.08 -5.10 -3.77
N SER A 6 14.11 -5.78 -4.26
CA SER A 6 14.25 -6.02 -5.70
C SER A 6 13.05 -6.83 -6.19
N THR A 7 12.59 -6.54 -7.41
CA THR A 7 11.44 -7.23 -7.99
C THR A 7 11.62 -7.40 -9.49
N ASN A 8 11.07 -8.50 -10.02
CA ASN A 8 10.98 -8.70 -11.47
C ASN A 8 9.63 -8.25 -12.04
N LEU A 9 8.71 -7.80 -11.18
CA LEU A 9 7.40 -7.30 -11.60
C LEU A 9 7.56 -6.05 -12.46
N LYS A 10 6.87 -6.02 -13.60
CA LYS A 10 6.99 -4.96 -14.61
C LYS A 10 5.80 -4.01 -14.64
N SER A 11 4.72 -4.31 -13.93
CA SER A 11 3.52 -3.48 -13.89
C SER A 11 2.79 -3.56 -12.55
N LEU A 12 1.99 -2.54 -12.24
CA LEU A 12 1.11 -2.56 -11.06
C LEU A 12 -0.01 -3.60 -11.20
N ALA A 13 -0.38 -3.97 -12.42
CA ALA A 13 -1.28 -5.10 -12.68
C ALA A 13 -0.68 -6.43 -12.21
N GLU A 14 0.62 -6.65 -12.47
CA GLU A 14 1.33 -7.82 -11.93
C GLU A 14 1.45 -7.77 -10.41
N VAL A 15 1.70 -6.60 -9.81
CA VAL A 15 1.70 -6.42 -8.34
C VAL A 15 0.36 -6.83 -7.74
N LYS A 16 -0.74 -6.37 -8.32
CA LYS A 16 -2.10 -6.74 -7.89
C LYS A 16 -2.33 -8.25 -8.00
N ALA A 17 -1.87 -8.87 -9.08
CA ALA A 17 -2.06 -10.31 -9.33
C ALA A 17 -1.13 -11.20 -8.48
N PHE A 18 -0.03 -10.67 -7.96
CA PHE A 18 0.97 -11.44 -7.20
C PHE A 18 0.44 -12.01 -5.89
N GLY A 19 -0.69 -11.51 -5.38
CA GLY A 19 -1.38 -12.10 -4.23
C GLY A 19 -0.69 -11.84 -2.88
N TYR A 20 -0.06 -10.68 -2.70
CA TYR A 20 0.58 -10.30 -1.43
C TYR A 20 -0.36 -10.29 -0.22
N ILE A 21 -1.65 -10.10 -0.48
CA ILE A 21 -2.68 -9.89 0.51
C ILE A 21 -3.76 -10.92 0.23
N ASP A 22 -4.25 -11.55 1.29
CA ASP A 22 -5.40 -12.44 1.21
C ASP A 22 -6.60 -11.68 0.64
N ARG A 23 -7.12 -12.16 -0.50
CA ARG A 23 -8.19 -11.47 -1.26
C ARG A 23 -9.45 -11.32 -0.43
N GLU A 24 -9.73 -12.26 0.49
CA GLU A 24 -10.90 -12.21 1.36
C GLU A 24 -10.80 -11.08 2.41
N SER A 25 -9.58 -10.62 2.71
CA SER A 25 -9.34 -9.54 3.65
C SER A 25 -9.43 -8.14 3.03
N ILE A 26 -9.44 -8.04 1.69
CA ILE A 26 -9.41 -6.75 0.98
C ILE A 26 -10.76 -6.04 1.11
N LEU A 27 -10.71 -4.81 1.61
CA LEU A 27 -11.86 -3.91 1.75
C LEU A 27 -11.97 -2.94 0.57
N LYS A 28 -10.82 -2.48 0.06
CA LYS A 28 -10.73 -1.56 -1.07
C LYS A 28 -9.39 -1.74 -1.78
N GLU A 29 -9.39 -1.67 -3.10
CA GLU A 29 -8.18 -1.67 -3.91
C GLU A 29 -8.36 -0.74 -5.11
N ARG A 30 -7.30 -0.04 -5.51
CA ARG A 30 -7.31 0.83 -6.69
C ARG A 30 -5.89 1.18 -7.12
N PHE A 31 -5.74 1.55 -8.39
CA PHE A 31 -4.56 2.29 -8.83
C PHE A 31 -4.77 3.77 -8.53
N VAL A 32 -3.74 4.42 -8.01
CA VAL A 32 -3.73 5.85 -7.67
C VAL A 32 -2.46 6.49 -8.22
N GLU A 33 -2.47 7.81 -8.33
CA GLU A 33 -1.27 8.60 -8.61
C GLU A 33 -0.89 9.39 -7.36
N ILE A 34 0.35 9.25 -6.90
CA ILE A 34 0.89 9.94 -5.73
C ILE A 34 2.28 10.47 -6.11
N ASN A 35 2.51 11.77 -5.95
CA ASN A 35 3.77 12.43 -6.30
C ASN A 35 4.20 12.12 -7.76
N ASP A 36 3.27 12.30 -8.71
CA ASP A 36 3.47 12.05 -10.14
C ASP A 36 3.89 10.61 -10.49
N ARG A 37 3.49 9.64 -9.65
CA ARG A 37 3.78 8.22 -9.84
C ARG A 37 2.54 7.36 -9.63
N GLU A 38 2.33 6.43 -10.54
CA GLU A 38 1.32 5.40 -10.35
C GLU A 38 1.71 4.47 -9.20
N ALA A 39 0.72 4.11 -8.40
CA ALA A 39 0.85 3.19 -7.28
C ALA A 39 -0.37 2.28 -7.18
N TYR A 40 -0.17 1.11 -6.59
CA TYR A 40 -1.24 0.21 -6.20
C TYR A 40 -1.58 0.43 -4.72
N GLU A 41 -2.77 0.96 -4.45
CA GLU A 41 -3.30 1.16 -3.11
C GLU A 41 -4.29 0.05 -2.76
N VAL A 42 -4.13 -0.51 -1.56
CA VAL A 42 -5.01 -1.55 -1.03
C VAL A 42 -5.23 -1.35 0.47
N ILE A 43 -6.50 -1.40 0.87
CA ILE A 43 -6.95 -1.36 2.25
C ILE A 43 -7.54 -2.72 2.58
N PHE A 44 -7.08 -3.33 3.66
CA PHE A 44 -7.47 -4.69 4.04
C PHE A 44 -7.49 -4.88 5.55
N LYS A 45 -8.23 -5.90 6.01
CA LYS A 45 -8.23 -6.35 7.41
C LYS A 45 -6.96 -7.16 7.67
N GLN A 46 -6.21 -6.80 8.69
CA GLN A 46 -5.00 -7.48 9.12
C GLN A 46 -5.26 -8.14 10.48
N TYR A 47 -5.04 -9.45 10.55
CA TYR A 47 -5.31 -10.25 11.75
C TYR A 47 -4.50 -9.76 12.97
N PRO A 48 -5.06 -9.78 14.20
CA PRO A 48 -6.45 -10.12 14.52
C PRO A 48 -7.45 -8.97 14.29
N ASP A 49 -7.15 -7.75 14.74
CA ASP A 49 -8.13 -6.64 14.78
C ASP A 49 -7.56 -5.32 14.24
N ARG A 50 -6.81 -5.39 13.14
CA ARG A 50 -6.19 -4.22 12.51
C ARG A 50 -6.78 -3.96 11.14
N LYS A 51 -6.72 -2.70 10.74
CA LYS A 51 -6.98 -2.30 9.36
C LYS A 51 -5.73 -1.61 8.84
N ALA A 52 -5.28 -2.05 7.67
CA ALA A 52 -4.03 -1.61 7.06
C ALA A 52 -4.30 -0.97 5.71
N LYS A 53 -3.52 0.07 5.38
CA LYS A 53 -3.38 0.66 4.06
C LYS A 53 -1.98 0.35 3.55
N TRP A 54 -1.89 -0.37 2.45
CA TRP A 54 -0.66 -0.55 1.69
C TRP A 54 -0.68 0.30 0.44
N VAL A 55 0.42 0.98 0.17
CA VAL A 55 0.68 1.65 -1.11
C VAL A 55 1.98 1.12 -1.66
N ILE A 56 1.90 0.54 -2.86
CA ILE A 56 3.02 -0.13 -3.52
C ILE A 56 3.40 0.64 -4.79
N PHE A 57 4.67 1.02 -4.88
CA PHE A 57 5.28 1.65 -6.04
C PHE A 57 6.27 0.70 -6.70
N LEU A 58 6.37 0.77 -8.02
CA LEU A 58 7.47 0.17 -8.79
C LEU A 58 8.38 1.29 -9.29
N ALA A 59 9.67 1.22 -8.97
CA ALA A 59 10.67 2.14 -9.50
C ALA A 59 12.06 1.51 -9.44
N ASN A 60 12.91 1.77 -10.45
CA ASN A 60 14.32 1.36 -10.45
C ASN A 60 14.50 -0.16 -10.16
N ASP A 61 13.72 -1.02 -10.81
CA ASP A 61 13.67 -2.48 -10.61
C ASP A 61 13.41 -2.93 -9.14
N LYS A 62 12.77 -2.06 -8.37
CA LYS A 62 12.40 -2.31 -6.98
C LYS A 62 10.92 -2.06 -6.74
N GLU A 63 10.39 -2.83 -5.80
CA GLU A 63 9.08 -2.61 -5.19
C GLU A 63 9.27 -1.86 -3.87
N TYR A 64 8.55 -0.75 -3.70
CA TYR A 64 8.48 0.02 -2.47
C TYR A 64 7.07 -0.12 -1.91
N ALA A 65 6.92 -0.75 -0.75
CA ALA A 65 5.65 -0.89 -0.07
C ALA A 65 5.63 -0.07 1.22
N ILE A 66 4.68 0.86 1.31
CA ILE A 66 4.39 1.63 2.52
C ILE A 66 3.14 1.05 3.17
N GLU A 67 3.28 0.61 4.40
CA GLU A 67 2.21 0.04 5.21
C GLU A 67 1.91 0.95 6.40
N CYS A 68 0.69 1.48 6.44
CA CYS A 68 0.14 2.17 7.60
C CYS A 68 -1.00 1.32 8.17
N TYR A 69 -1.02 1.10 9.49
CA TYR A 69 -2.07 0.33 10.13
C TYR A 69 -2.40 0.87 11.51
N THR A 70 -3.61 0.60 11.95
CA THR A 70 -4.09 0.84 13.31
C THR A 70 -5.14 -0.21 13.67
N THR A 71 -5.62 -0.22 14.91
CA THR A 71 -6.79 -1.02 15.30
C THR A 71 -8.03 -0.56 14.53
N GLU A 72 -8.96 -1.47 14.23
CA GLU A 72 -10.12 -1.16 13.38
C GLU A 72 -10.95 0.02 13.91
N ASP A 73 -11.17 0.07 15.23
CA ASP A 73 -11.92 1.14 15.91
C ASP A 73 -11.30 2.53 15.74
N LEU A 74 -9.98 2.58 15.59
CA LEU A 74 -9.24 3.82 15.47
C LEU A 74 -8.99 4.21 14.03
N TYR A 75 -9.50 3.50 13.00
CA TYR A 75 -9.05 3.71 11.62
C TYR A 75 -9.60 4.96 10.93
N ILE A 76 -10.77 5.48 11.33
CA ILE A 76 -11.39 6.65 10.66
C ILE A 76 -10.59 7.93 10.89
N ALA A 77 -10.13 8.18 12.13
CA ALA A 77 -9.36 9.37 12.48
C ALA A 77 -7.94 9.50 11.83
N PRO A 78 -7.16 8.42 11.65
CA PRO A 78 -5.81 8.44 11.10
C PRO A 78 -5.74 8.20 9.59
N GLU A 79 -6.85 8.05 8.86
CA GLU A 79 -6.79 7.89 7.39
C GLU A 79 -6.10 9.12 6.75
N GLU A 80 -6.42 10.33 7.21
CA GLU A 80 -5.74 11.57 6.77
C GLU A 80 -4.24 11.57 7.14
N ILE A 81 -3.89 11.03 8.31
CA ILE A 81 -2.48 10.91 8.74
C ILE A 81 -1.74 9.93 7.84
N PHE A 82 -2.37 8.81 7.48
CA PHE A 82 -1.78 7.83 6.57
C PHE A 82 -1.54 8.44 5.20
N ASP A 83 -2.50 9.20 4.68
CA ASP A 83 -2.36 9.92 3.41
C ASP A 83 -1.21 10.94 3.45
N HIS A 84 -1.07 11.68 4.55
CA HIS A 84 0.07 12.58 4.74
C HIS A 84 1.42 11.83 4.78
N VAL A 85 1.50 10.74 5.53
CA VAL A 85 2.73 9.93 5.61
C VAL A 85 3.09 9.37 4.24
N ILE A 86 2.13 8.80 3.52
CA ILE A 86 2.32 8.22 2.18
C ILE A 86 2.70 9.32 1.18
N GLY A 87 1.99 10.44 1.18
CA GLY A 87 2.26 11.59 0.30
C GLY A 87 3.61 12.25 0.57
N SER A 88 4.16 12.11 1.77
CA SER A 88 5.52 12.59 2.09
C SER A 88 6.64 11.71 1.54
N PHE A 89 6.32 10.51 1.05
CA PHE A 89 7.33 9.56 0.59
C PHE A 89 7.82 9.89 -0.82
N ILE A 90 9.14 10.12 -0.93
CA ILE A 90 9.82 10.46 -2.18
C ILE A 90 10.85 9.38 -2.50
N ILE A 91 10.74 8.77 -3.67
CA ILE A 91 11.70 7.80 -4.20
C ILE A 91 12.61 8.55 -5.19
N LYS A 92 13.90 8.67 -4.88
CA LYS A 92 14.90 9.24 -5.80
C LYS A 92 15.52 8.18 -6.68
#